data_AF-A0A482Y6X7-F1
#
_entry.id   AF-A0A482Y6X7-F1
#
_cell.length_a   1.000
_cell.length_b   1.000
_cell.length_c   1.000
_cell.angle_alpha   90.00
_cell.angle_beta   90.00
_cell.angle_gamma   90.00
#
_symmetry.space_group_name_H-M   'P 1'
#
loop_
_entity.id
_entity.type
_entity.pdbx_description
1 polymer ?
#
loop_
_entity_poly.entity_id
_entity_poly.type
_entity_poly.pdbx_seq_one_letter_code
_entity_poly.pdbx_strand_id
1 'polypeptide(L)'
;MAVSNLRRANTGDNSLERYLTGLSTARLSLKSVASEEIEPLCDDYPFSQRVYQGTIIYNEPSQYTPGREIEIDFEYRDGSQLFILDLETDVSSVDRLAQNVADAIPEGFTVYRNLHVPEDGLWSFLEQADSVIDIHVLDQGHEVPYDEVEGVSREDVVGEYAIEKAEVGFVVDGHQIVVRYYQGSIQIETDWPNGREYILQLFEREAFSDNS
;
A
#
# COMPACT_ATOMS: atom_id res chain seq x y z
N MET A 1 -6.30 -15.68 -0.82
CA MET A 1 -5.13 -14.99 -0.23
C MET A 1 -5.48 -13.51 -0.31
N ALA A 2 -5.41 -12.79 0.80
CA ALA A 2 -5.74 -11.38 0.81
C ALA A 2 -4.60 -10.59 0.14
N VAL A 3 -4.97 -9.57 -0.62
CA VAL A 3 -4.03 -8.69 -1.29
C VAL A 3 -4.25 -7.28 -0.77
N SER A 4 -3.26 -6.76 -0.04
CA SER A 4 -3.27 -5.40 0.49
C SER A 4 -2.57 -4.45 -0.46
N ASN A 5 -3.27 -3.43 -0.94
CA ASN A 5 -2.73 -2.41 -1.85
C ASN A 5 -2.56 -1.09 -1.10
N LEU A 6 -1.32 -0.64 -0.99
CA LEU A 6 -0.96 0.59 -0.27
C LEU A 6 -0.97 1.80 -1.20
N ARG A 7 -1.59 2.89 -0.76
CA ARG A 7 -1.64 4.19 -1.43
C ARG A 7 -1.45 5.31 -0.41
N ARG A 8 -0.98 6.48 -0.86
CA ARG A 8 -0.95 7.66 -0.01
C ARG A 8 -2.31 8.32 0.02
N ALA A 9 -2.70 8.86 1.17
CA ALA A 9 -3.83 9.76 1.27
C ALA A 9 -3.48 11.06 2.00
N ASN A 10 -4.33 12.07 1.82
CA ASN A 10 -4.27 13.33 2.54
C ASN A 10 -5.69 13.71 2.98
N THR A 11 -5.87 13.97 4.27
CA THR A 11 -7.16 14.30 4.90
C THR A 11 -7.42 15.80 5.10
N GLY A 12 -6.47 16.67 4.80
CA GLY A 12 -6.51 18.05 5.30
C GLY A 12 -6.67 18.10 6.83
N ASP A 13 -7.23 19.21 7.35
CA ASP A 13 -7.40 19.46 8.80
C ASP A 13 -8.59 18.73 9.46
N ASN A 14 -9.29 17.83 8.75
CA ASN A 14 -10.55 17.25 9.23
C ASN A 14 -10.45 15.75 9.50
N SER A 15 -11.13 15.30 10.56
CA SER A 15 -11.18 13.88 10.96
C SER A 15 -11.87 13.03 9.88
N LEU A 16 -11.15 12.04 9.34
CA LEU A 16 -11.60 11.10 8.31
C LEU A 16 -12.96 10.45 8.61
N GLU A 17 -13.26 10.17 9.87
CA GLU A 17 -14.55 9.65 10.34
C GLU A 17 -15.74 10.44 9.77
N ARG A 18 -15.66 11.78 9.73
CA ARG A 18 -16.74 12.64 9.20
C ARG A 18 -16.94 12.49 7.70
N TYR A 19 -15.86 12.23 6.95
CA TYR A 19 -15.92 12.08 5.49
C TYR A 19 -16.45 10.71 5.08
N LEU A 20 -16.11 9.68 5.85
CA LEU A 20 -16.57 8.32 5.60
C LEU A 20 -18.05 8.15 5.96
N THR A 21 -18.50 8.72 7.09
CA THR A 21 -19.93 8.69 7.46
C THR A 21 -20.78 9.52 6.50
N GLY A 22 -21.25 8.89 5.42
CA GLY A 22 -22.03 9.53 4.37
C GLY A 22 -21.61 9.17 2.94
N LEU A 23 -20.55 8.37 2.76
CA LEU A 23 -20.11 7.93 1.44
C LEU A 23 -21.14 7.00 0.79
N SER A 24 -21.97 7.58 -0.07
CA SER A 24 -22.93 6.86 -0.91
C SER A 24 -22.99 7.56 -2.27
N THR A 25 -22.37 6.94 -3.26
CA THR A 25 -22.42 7.35 -4.67
C THR A 25 -23.13 6.27 -5.48
N ALA A 26 -23.38 6.54 -6.77
CA ALA A 26 -24.00 5.56 -7.66
C ALA A 26 -23.20 4.25 -7.80
N ARG A 27 -21.89 4.27 -7.47
CA ARG A 27 -20.99 3.11 -7.64
C ARG A 27 -20.38 2.59 -6.34
N LEU A 28 -20.45 3.36 -5.25
CA LEU A 28 -19.80 3.01 -3.98
C LEU A 28 -20.73 3.31 -2.81
N SER A 29 -20.84 2.37 -1.87
CA SER A 29 -21.53 2.59 -0.60
C SER A 29 -20.68 2.10 0.56
N LEU A 30 -20.64 2.89 1.64
CA LEU A 30 -19.99 2.47 2.87
C LEU A 30 -20.93 1.56 3.68
N LYS A 31 -20.43 0.39 4.07
CA LYS A 31 -21.15 -0.59 4.90
C LYS A 31 -20.89 -0.35 6.39
N SER A 32 -19.65 -0.11 6.77
CA SER A 32 -19.21 0.09 8.15
C SER A 32 -17.90 0.88 8.21
N VAL A 33 -17.70 1.60 9.31
CA VAL A 33 -16.41 2.17 9.70
C VAL A 33 -16.23 2.01 11.21
N ALA A 34 -15.04 1.64 11.63
CA ALA A 34 -14.59 1.56 13.01
C ALA A 34 -13.21 2.20 13.13
N SER A 35 -12.80 2.54 14.35
CA SER A 35 -11.46 3.05 14.61
C SER A 35 -10.85 2.43 15.86
N GLU A 36 -9.54 2.17 15.81
CA GLU A 36 -8.77 1.59 16.91
C GLU A 36 -7.34 2.16 16.95
N GLU A 37 -6.72 2.14 18.11
CA GLU A 37 -5.28 2.44 18.25
C GLU A 37 -4.49 1.18 17.99
N ILE A 38 -3.40 1.28 17.22
CA ILE A 38 -2.54 0.14 16.91
C ILE A 38 -1.40 0.02 17.91
N GLU A 39 -1.11 -1.23 18.30
CA GLU A 39 0.07 -1.55 19.07
C GLU A 39 1.25 -1.78 18.11
N PRO A 40 2.43 -1.19 18.39
CA PRO A 40 3.64 -1.47 17.63
C PRO A 40 4.02 -2.95 17.71
N LEU A 41 4.19 -3.58 16.55
CA LEU A 41 4.74 -4.93 16.37
C LEU A 41 6.21 -4.89 15.95
N CYS A 42 6.68 -3.80 15.32
CA CYS A 42 8.09 -3.61 15.00
C CYS A 42 8.77 -2.69 16.02
N ASP A 43 10.06 -2.96 16.26
CA ASP A 43 10.89 -2.12 17.12
C ASP A 43 11.08 -0.73 16.49
N ASP A 44 11.18 0.30 17.34
CA ASP A 44 11.40 1.70 16.97
C ASP A 44 10.32 2.28 16.03
N TYR A 45 9.09 1.80 16.16
CA TYR A 45 7.97 2.32 15.38
C TYR A 45 7.70 3.81 15.66
N PRO A 46 7.75 4.70 14.64
CA PRO A 46 7.81 6.14 14.86
C PRO A 46 6.43 6.80 14.99
N PHE A 47 5.35 6.08 14.69
CA PHE A 47 4.01 6.65 14.63
C PHE A 47 3.17 6.26 15.85
N SER A 48 2.62 7.26 16.54
CA SER A 48 1.46 7.09 17.42
C SER A 48 0.23 7.41 16.59
N GLN A 49 -0.53 6.40 16.17
CA GLN A 49 -1.62 6.60 15.22
C GLN A 49 -2.87 5.78 15.50
N ARG A 50 -3.99 6.29 14.97
CA ARG A 50 -5.28 5.60 14.94
C ARG A 50 -5.52 5.07 13.54
N VAL A 51 -6.05 3.85 13.51
CA VAL A 51 -6.41 3.15 12.30
C VAL A 51 -7.91 3.15 12.15
N TYR A 52 -8.38 3.58 10.98
CA TYR A 52 -9.78 3.62 10.58
C TYR A 52 -10.04 2.51 9.58
N GLN A 53 -10.80 1.50 9.97
CA GLN A 53 -11.12 0.35 9.14
C GLN A 53 -12.58 0.39 8.70
N GLY A 54 -12.88 -0.13 7.52
CA GLY A 54 -14.25 -0.27 7.08
C GLY A 54 -14.38 -1.11 5.82
N THR A 55 -15.64 -1.28 5.38
CA THR A 55 -15.96 -2.03 4.17
C THR A 55 -16.74 -1.14 3.23
N ILE A 56 -16.28 -1.06 1.98
CA ILE A 56 -16.94 -0.37 0.88
C ILE A 56 -17.50 -1.41 -0.09
N ILE A 57 -18.73 -1.21 -0.55
CA ILE A 57 -19.32 -2.00 -1.63
C ILE A 57 -19.12 -1.25 -2.94
N TYR A 58 -18.38 -1.85 -3.87
CA TYR A 58 -18.20 -1.34 -5.22
C TYR A 58 -19.10 -2.07 -6.21
N ASN A 59 -19.91 -1.31 -6.93
CA ASN A 59 -20.75 -1.83 -8.01
C ASN A 59 -20.00 -1.76 -9.34
N GLU A 60 -19.35 -2.86 -9.73
CA GLU A 60 -18.63 -2.97 -10.99
C GLU A 60 -19.61 -3.05 -12.16
N PRO A 61 -19.64 -2.06 -13.06
CA PRO A 61 -20.51 -2.10 -14.22
C PRO A 61 -19.98 -3.10 -15.26
N SER A 62 -20.89 -3.80 -15.94
CA SER A 62 -20.54 -4.66 -17.07
C SER A 62 -21.41 -4.30 -18.28
N GLN A 63 -20.79 -4.37 -19.46
CA GLN A 63 -21.50 -4.16 -20.73
C GLN A 63 -22.25 -5.41 -21.20
N TYR A 64 -21.88 -6.58 -20.67
CA TYR A 64 -22.36 -7.88 -21.17
C TYR A 64 -23.08 -8.71 -20.10
N THR A 65 -22.92 -8.36 -18.81
CA THR A 65 -23.52 -9.04 -17.66
C THR A 65 -24.15 -8.02 -16.72
N PRO A 66 -24.96 -8.42 -15.72
CA PRO A 66 -25.61 -7.51 -14.76
C PRO A 66 -24.67 -6.69 -13.84
N GLY A 67 -23.38 -6.60 -14.13
CA GLY A 67 -22.38 -6.09 -13.19
C GLY A 67 -22.17 -7.05 -12.01
N ARG A 68 -21.33 -6.67 -11.05
CA ARG A 68 -21.18 -7.37 -9.78
C ARG A 68 -20.90 -6.40 -8.64
N GLU A 69 -21.38 -6.75 -7.45
CA GLU A 69 -20.99 -6.08 -6.21
C GLU A 69 -19.69 -6.72 -5.70
N ILE A 70 -18.74 -5.89 -5.29
CA ILE A 70 -17.45 -6.30 -4.75
C ILE A 70 -17.32 -5.65 -3.37
N GLU A 71 -17.20 -6.46 -2.32
CA GLU A 71 -16.85 -5.96 -0.99
C GLU A 71 -15.34 -5.71 -0.95
N ILE A 72 -14.96 -4.53 -0.46
CA ILE A 72 -13.58 -4.07 -0.37
C ILE A 72 -13.38 -3.56 1.03
N ASP A 73 -12.48 -4.20 1.75
CA ASP A 73 -12.07 -3.70 3.04
C ASP A 73 -11.01 -2.62 2.82
N PHE A 74 -11.06 -1.58 3.64
CA PHE A 74 -10.08 -0.51 3.60
C PHE A 74 -9.59 -0.19 5.00
N GLU A 75 -8.39 0.38 5.03
CA GLU A 75 -7.75 0.85 6.23
C GLU A 75 -7.13 2.21 5.94
N TYR A 76 -7.34 3.19 6.82
CA TYR A 76 -6.65 4.46 6.80
C TYR A 76 -5.90 4.67 8.11
N ARG A 77 -4.60 4.95 8.03
CA ARG A 77 -3.74 5.21 9.18
C ARG A 77 -3.45 6.70 9.26
N ASP A 78 -3.82 7.38 10.33
CA ASP A 78 -3.77 8.85 10.37
C ASP A 78 -2.37 9.46 10.57
N GLY A 79 -1.48 8.79 11.31
CA GLY A 79 -0.12 9.26 11.56
C GLY A 79 0.74 9.16 10.32
N SER A 80 0.67 8.04 9.61
CA SER A 80 1.38 7.84 8.35
C SER A 80 0.57 8.25 7.14
N GLN A 81 -0.69 8.68 7.25
CA GLN A 81 -1.63 8.95 6.15
C GLN A 81 -1.63 7.88 5.03
N LEU A 82 -1.44 6.63 5.42
CA LEU A 82 -1.48 5.48 4.53
C LEU A 82 -2.93 5.04 4.32
N PHE A 83 -3.33 4.83 3.08
CA PHE A 83 -4.62 4.27 2.72
C PHE A 83 -4.42 2.91 2.05
N ILE A 84 -5.04 1.88 2.61
CA ILE A 84 -4.85 0.49 2.22
C ILE A 84 -6.19 -0.05 1.74
N LEU A 85 -6.16 -0.75 0.62
CA LEU A 85 -7.31 -1.49 0.09
C LEU A 85 -7.01 -2.98 0.13
N ASP A 86 -7.83 -3.72 0.87
CA ASP A 86 -7.77 -5.17 0.97
C ASP A 86 -8.80 -5.79 0.01
N LEU A 87 -8.30 -6.59 -0.91
CA LEU A 87 -9.10 -7.24 -1.95
C LEU A 87 -9.08 -8.75 -1.75
N GLU A 88 -10.25 -9.33 -1.52
CA GLU A 88 -10.42 -10.79 -1.41
C GLU A 88 -10.66 -11.47 -2.76
N THR A 89 -10.96 -10.70 -3.80
CA THR A 89 -11.28 -11.22 -5.15
C THR A 89 -10.39 -10.60 -6.21
N ASP A 90 -10.12 -11.34 -7.28
CA ASP A 90 -9.47 -10.80 -8.48
C ASP A 90 -10.35 -9.71 -9.09
N VAL A 91 -9.96 -8.46 -8.83
CA VAL A 91 -10.52 -7.28 -9.47
C VAL A 91 -9.75 -7.04 -10.76
N SER A 92 -10.49 -6.85 -11.85
CA SER A 92 -9.92 -6.72 -13.20
C SER A 92 -8.93 -5.56 -13.35
N SER A 93 -8.98 -4.56 -12.46
CA SER A 93 -7.98 -3.51 -12.32
C SER A 93 -8.09 -2.84 -10.95
N VAL A 94 -7.17 -3.19 -10.05
CA VAL A 94 -7.05 -2.56 -8.71
C VAL A 94 -6.86 -1.04 -8.83
N ASP A 95 -6.09 -0.57 -9.81
CA ASP A 95 -5.91 0.86 -10.09
C ASP A 95 -7.23 1.58 -10.38
N ARG A 96 -8.07 1.01 -11.25
CA ARG A 96 -9.37 1.62 -11.56
C ARG A 96 -10.28 1.65 -10.34
N LEU A 97 -10.21 0.60 -9.52
CA LEU A 97 -10.97 0.55 -8.29
C LEU A 97 -10.50 1.63 -7.30
N ALA A 98 -9.19 1.72 -7.07
CA ALA A 98 -8.59 2.73 -6.21
C ALA A 98 -8.95 4.15 -6.69
N GLN A 99 -8.94 4.40 -8.00
CA GLN A 99 -9.38 5.68 -8.57
C GLN A 99 -10.87 5.94 -8.33
N ASN A 100 -11.74 4.95 -8.55
CA ASN A 100 -13.16 5.11 -8.28
C ASN A 100 -13.43 5.39 -6.80
N VAL A 101 -12.69 4.74 -5.90
CA VAL A 101 -12.73 5.01 -4.45
C VAL A 101 -12.27 6.44 -4.19
N ALA A 102 -11.12 6.85 -4.73
CA ALA A 102 -10.60 8.22 -4.59
C ALA A 102 -11.61 9.29 -5.06
N ASP A 103 -12.20 9.10 -6.24
CA ASP A 103 -13.16 10.03 -6.85
C ASP A 103 -14.50 10.10 -6.10
N ALA A 104 -14.83 9.06 -5.33
CA ALA A 104 -16.08 9.00 -4.57
C ALA A 104 -15.97 9.58 -3.16
N ILE A 105 -14.76 9.80 -2.65
CA ILE A 105 -14.58 10.38 -1.32
C ILE A 105 -14.78 11.91 -1.42
N PRO A 106 -15.55 12.55 -0.50
CA PRO A 106 -15.88 13.96 -0.56
C PRO A 106 -14.66 14.89 -0.57
N GLU A 107 -14.87 16.15 -1.00
CA GLU A 107 -13.86 17.22 -0.99
C GLU A 107 -13.17 17.33 0.39
N GLY A 108 -11.84 17.21 0.40
CA GLY A 108 -11.00 17.25 1.61
C GLY A 108 -10.21 15.98 1.87
N PHE A 109 -10.55 14.86 1.22
CA PHE A 109 -9.73 13.66 1.20
C PHE A 109 -9.25 13.36 -0.22
N THR A 110 -7.97 13.08 -0.38
CA THR A 110 -7.39 12.70 -1.69
C THR A 110 -6.59 11.43 -1.51
N VAL A 111 -6.96 10.36 -2.21
CA VAL A 111 -6.12 9.17 -2.38
C VAL A 111 -5.28 9.38 -3.63
N TYR A 112 -3.97 9.39 -3.46
CA TYR A 112 -3.04 9.51 -4.57
C TYR A 112 -2.93 8.18 -5.29
N ARG A 113 -2.80 8.26 -6.63
CA ARG A 113 -2.56 7.07 -7.44
C ARG A 113 -1.26 6.39 -7.04
N ASN A 114 -0.21 7.12 -6.71
CA ASN A 114 1.06 6.54 -6.32
C ASN A 114 1.31 6.80 -4.83
N LEU A 115 2.01 5.87 -4.19
CA LEU A 115 2.40 5.93 -2.79
C LEU A 115 3.37 7.09 -2.49
N HIS A 116 4.04 7.63 -3.54
CA HIS A 116 5.02 8.73 -3.45
C HIS A 116 5.97 8.56 -2.27
N VAL A 117 6.72 7.46 -2.29
CA VAL A 117 7.73 7.12 -1.30
C VAL A 117 9.06 7.74 -1.73
N PRO A 118 9.85 8.35 -0.83
CA PRO A 118 11.24 8.70 -1.11
C PRO A 118 12.02 7.44 -1.53
N GLU A 119 12.79 7.50 -2.62
CA GLU A 119 13.53 6.34 -3.12
C GLU A 119 14.42 5.71 -2.04
N ASP A 120 15.13 6.53 -1.26
CA ASP A 120 15.97 6.06 -0.14
C ASP A 120 15.17 5.23 0.87
N GLY A 121 13.96 5.67 1.22
CA GLY A 121 13.09 4.96 2.15
C GLY A 121 12.52 3.67 1.57
N LEU A 122 12.25 3.64 0.26
CA LEU A 122 11.86 2.40 -0.43
C LEU A 122 13.01 1.40 -0.45
N TRP A 123 14.23 1.85 -0.73
CA TRP A 123 15.43 1.02 -0.64
C TRP A 123 15.63 0.49 0.78
N SER A 124 15.58 1.35 1.80
CA SER A 124 15.71 0.95 3.21
C SER A 124 14.67 -0.12 3.59
N PHE A 125 13.44 0.00 3.10
CA PHE A 125 12.41 -1.02 3.30
C PHE A 125 12.75 -2.36 2.63
N LEU A 126 13.15 -2.33 1.34
CA LEU A 126 13.49 -3.56 0.60
C LEU A 126 14.71 -4.26 1.18
N GLU A 127 15.66 -3.52 1.76
CA GLU A 127 16.84 -4.08 2.43
C GLU A 127 16.51 -4.89 3.69
N GLN A 128 15.34 -4.66 4.30
CA GLN A 128 14.88 -5.46 5.44
C GLN A 128 14.41 -6.87 5.05
N ALA A 129 14.29 -7.16 3.76
CA ALA A 129 13.80 -8.45 3.28
C ALA A 129 14.82 -9.59 3.48
N ASP A 130 14.34 -10.77 3.88
CA ASP A 130 15.17 -11.97 4.04
C ASP A 130 15.67 -12.51 2.70
N SER A 131 14.93 -12.25 1.62
CA SER A 131 15.32 -12.68 0.27
C SER A 131 14.83 -11.71 -0.81
N VAL A 132 15.67 -11.53 -1.82
CA VAL A 132 15.33 -10.80 -3.04
C VAL A 132 14.90 -11.82 -4.10
N ILE A 133 13.68 -11.66 -4.62
CA ILE A 133 13.15 -12.52 -5.68
C ILE A 133 13.45 -11.88 -7.05
N ASP A 134 13.12 -10.59 -7.19
CA ASP A 134 13.32 -9.84 -8.43
C ASP A 134 13.36 -8.34 -8.13
N ILE A 135 14.32 -7.58 -8.70
CA ILE A 135 14.34 -6.11 -8.62
C ILE A 135 14.76 -5.59 -9.99
N HIS A 136 13.99 -4.65 -10.51
CA HIS A 136 14.30 -3.90 -11.72
C HIS A 136 14.43 -2.41 -11.39
N VAL A 137 15.49 -1.80 -11.91
CA VAL A 137 15.82 -0.39 -11.72
C VAL A 137 15.84 0.34 -13.05
N LEU A 138 15.69 1.67 -13.00
CA LEU A 138 15.79 2.52 -14.19
C LEU A 138 17.25 2.97 -14.39
N ASP A 139 17.94 2.40 -15.39
CA ASP A 139 19.27 2.84 -15.82
C ASP A 139 19.20 3.50 -17.19
N GLN A 140 19.66 4.75 -17.30
CA GLN A 140 19.68 5.53 -18.55
C GLN A 140 18.33 5.56 -19.31
N GLY A 141 17.21 5.45 -18.60
CA GLY A 141 15.86 5.42 -19.18
C GLY A 141 15.39 4.03 -19.64
N HIS A 142 16.13 2.98 -19.32
CA HIS A 142 15.78 1.58 -19.57
C HIS A 142 15.60 0.82 -18.25
N GLU A 143 14.56 0.00 -18.20
CA GLU A 143 14.34 -0.94 -17.10
C GLU A 143 15.34 -2.09 -17.25
N VAL A 144 16.19 -2.30 -16.24
CA VAL A 144 17.19 -3.37 -16.21
C VAL A 144 17.11 -4.15 -14.89
N PRO A 145 17.36 -5.48 -14.91
CA PRO A 145 17.53 -6.24 -13.69
C PRO A 145 18.67 -5.65 -12.84
N TYR A 146 18.44 -5.57 -11.54
CA TYR A 146 19.37 -4.98 -10.59
C TYR A 146 20.76 -5.65 -10.61
N ASP A 147 20.81 -6.96 -10.85
CA ASP A 147 22.04 -7.75 -10.92
C ASP A 147 22.79 -7.63 -12.26
N GLU A 148 22.17 -7.01 -13.27
CA GLU A 148 22.74 -6.77 -14.59
C GLU A 148 23.28 -5.34 -14.77
N VAL A 149 23.21 -4.48 -13.75
CA VAL A 149 23.76 -3.12 -13.78
C VAL A 149 25.28 -3.19 -13.92
N GLU A 150 25.79 -2.95 -15.14
CA GLU A 150 27.22 -3.09 -15.46
C GLU A 150 28.08 -2.06 -14.72
N GLY A 151 29.08 -2.53 -13.96
CA GLY A 151 30.17 -1.70 -13.43
C GLY A 151 29.89 -0.99 -12.10
N VAL A 152 28.78 -1.32 -11.42
CA VAL A 152 28.37 -0.74 -10.15
C VAL A 152 28.34 -1.85 -9.08
N SER A 153 28.88 -1.57 -7.89
CA SER A 153 28.81 -2.57 -6.80
C SER A 153 27.39 -2.60 -6.22
N ARG A 154 27.02 -3.72 -5.59
CA ARG A 154 25.70 -3.86 -4.95
C ARG A 154 25.40 -2.72 -3.96
N GLU A 155 26.42 -2.19 -3.30
CA GLU A 155 26.26 -1.09 -2.33
C GLU A 155 26.07 0.27 -3.03
N ASP A 156 26.51 0.41 -4.28
CA ASP A 156 26.42 1.64 -5.05
C ASP A 156 25.12 1.74 -5.88
N VAL A 157 24.33 0.66 -6.00
CA VAL A 157 23.02 0.70 -6.69
C VAL A 157 21.90 1.12 -5.74
N VAL A 158 22.02 0.81 -4.45
CA VAL A 158 21.08 1.21 -3.40
C VAL A 158 21.12 2.73 -3.24
N GLY A 159 19.97 3.40 -3.37
CA GLY A 159 19.83 4.85 -3.22
C GLY A 159 20.21 5.69 -4.46
N GLU A 160 20.98 5.15 -5.41
CA GLU A 160 21.38 5.88 -6.63
C GLU A 160 20.44 5.63 -7.81
N TYR A 161 19.69 4.52 -7.80
CA TYR A 161 18.78 4.14 -8.90
C TYR A 161 17.32 4.12 -8.44
N ALA A 162 16.43 4.62 -9.31
CA ALA A 162 15.00 4.56 -9.09
C ALA A 162 14.48 3.13 -9.31
N ILE A 163 13.68 2.63 -8.37
CA ILE A 163 13.09 1.29 -8.46
C ILE A 163 11.84 1.36 -9.35
N GLU A 164 11.78 0.55 -10.40
CA GLU A 164 10.56 0.42 -11.24
C GLU A 164 9.68 -0.73 -10.75
N LYS A 165 10.32 -1.83 -10.33
CA LYS A 165 9.66 -3.03 -9.83
C LYS A 165 10.53 -3.72 -8.79
N ALA A 166 9.93 -4.23 -7.73
CA ALA A 166 10.58 -5.13 -6.80
C ALA A 166 9.63 -6.24 -6.34
N GLU A 167 10.17 -7.43 -6.11
CA GLU A 167 9.54 -8.57 -5.46
C GLU A 167 10.54 -9.14 -4.45
N VAL A 168 10.14 -9.14 -3.19
CA VAL A 168 10.98 -9.56 -2.06
C VAL A 168 10.19 -10.44 -1.10
N GLY A 169 10.90 -11.32 -0.40
CA GLY A 169 10.34 -12.27 0.55
C GLY A 169 10.80 -11.97 1.98
N PHE A 170 9.85 -11.95 2.91
CA PHE A 170 10.07 -11.83 4.35
C PHE A 170 9.69 -13.15 5.06
N VAL A 171 10.37 -13.43 6.16
CA VAL A 171 10.10 -14.55 7.07
C VAL A 171 9.91 -14.00 8.48
N VAL A 172 8.65 -13.93 8.91
CA VAL A 172 8.28 -13.38 10.22
C VAL A 172 7.58 -14.48 11.02
N ASP A 173 8.10 -14.80 12.20
CA ASP A 173 7.65 -15.93 13.05
C ASP A 173 7.43 -17.25 12.28
N GLY A 174 8.29 -17.53 11.30
CA GLY A 174 8.23 -18.74 10.47
C GLY A 174 7.18 -18.72 9.34
N HIS A 175 6.46 -17.61 9.14
CA HIS A 175 5.53 -17.41 8.03
C HIS A 175 6.21 -16.65 6.90
N GLN A 176 5.99 -17.10 5.67
CA GLN A 176 6.51 -16.44 4.47
C GLN A 176 5.53 -15.36 4.01
N ILE A 177 6.05 -14.19 3.70
CA ILE A 177 5.29 -13.05 3.20
C ILE A 177 5.98 -12.56 1.93
N VAL A 178 5.22 -12.37 0.85
CA VAL A 178 5.74 -11.80 -0.39
C VAL A 178 5.27 -10.36 -0.50
N VAL A 179 6.21 -9.47 -0.77
CA VAL A 179 5.93 -8.05 -1.00
C VAL A 179 6.34 -7.69 -2.41
N ARG A 180 5.44 -7.03 -3.14
CA ARG A 180 5.69 -6.54 -4.49
C ARG A 180 5.53 -5.03 -4.53
N TYR A 181 6.48 -4.35 -5.14
CA TYR A 181 6.39 -2.95 -5.52
C TYR A 181 6.30 -2.86 -7.04
N TYR A 182 5.30 -2.14 -7.56
CA TYR A 182 5.15 -1.88 -8.98
C TYR A 182 4.28 -0.64 -9.21
N GLN A 183 4.69 0.22 -10.15
CA GLN A 183 3.96 1.45 -10.53
C GLN A 183 3.57 2.33 -9.34
N GLY A 184 4.47 2.48 -8.36
CA GLY A 184 4.22 3.30 -7.18
C GLY A 184 3.15 2.73 -6.24
N SER A 185 2.90 1.42 -6.27
CA SER A 185 2.04 0.72 -5.32
C SER A 185 2.80 -0.44 -4.67
N ILE A 186 2.49 -0.70 -3.40
CA ILE A 186 2.97 -1.89 -2.70
C ILE A 186 1.80 -2.85 -2.51
N GLN A 187 2.09 -4.11 -2.80
CA GLN A 187 1.21 -5.26 -2.61
C GLN A 187 1.84 -6.22 -1.61
N ILE A 188 1.10 -6.53 -0.54
CA ILE A 188 1.51 -7.51 0.47
C ILE A 188 0.64 -8.76 0.31
N GLU A 189 1.28 -9.91 0.11
CA GLU A 189 0.62 -11.21 -0.03
C GLU A 189 0.92 -12.08 1.19
N THR A 190 -0.08 -12.25 2.06
CA THR A 190 -0.01 -13.13 3.22
C THR A 190 -1.41 -13.55 3.68
N ASP A 191 -1.49 -14.71 4.33
CA ASP A 191 -2.69 -15.17 5.05
C ASP A 191 -2.58 -14.95 6.57
N TRP A 192 -1.48 -14.34 7.04
CA TRP A 192 -1.22 -14.10 8.44
C TRP A 192 -1.40 -12.61 8.80
N PRO A 193 -2.47 -12.22 9.52
CA PRO A 193 -2.78 -10.82 9.81
C PRO A 193 -1.68 -10.07 10.57
N ASN A 194 -1.04 -10.70 11.56
CA ASN A 194 0.07 -10.07 12.28
C ASN A 194 1.30 -9.88 11.40
N GLY A 195 1.52 -10.78 10.42
CA GLY A 195 2.57 -10.63 9.42
C GLY A 195 2.32 -9.44 8.51
N ARG A 196 1.08 -9.29 8.01
CA ARG A 196 0.67 -8.09 7.26
C ARG A 196 0.92 -6.82 8.07
N GLU A 197 0.46 -6.80 9.32
CA GLU A 197 0.63 -5.65 10.21
C GLU A 197 2.12 -5.32 10.43
N TYR A 198 2.94 -6.33 10.72
CA TYR A 198 4.37 -6.15 10.90
C TYR A 198 5.02 -5.54 9.65
N ILE A 199 4.71 -6.03 8.45
CA ILE A 199 5.25 -5.49 7.19
C ILE A 199 4.74 -4.07 6.94
N LEU A 200 3.48 -3.75 7.25
CA LEU A 200 2.96 -2.39 7.14
C LEU A 200 3.73 -1.43 8.04
N GLN A 201 3.93 -1.79 9.31
CA GLN A 201 4.66 -0.94 10.25
C GLN A 201 6.13 -0.81 9.91
N LEU A 202 6.75 -1.88 9.42
CA LEU A 202 8.12 -1.88 8.90
C LEU A 202 8.23 -0.95 7.70
N PHE A 203 7.30 -1.02 6.76
CA PHE A 203 7.22 -0.12 5.63
C PHE A 203 7.07 1.32 6.08
N GLU A 204 6.14 1.63 6.99
CA GLU A 204 5.96 2.98 7.51
C GLU A 204 7.23 3.52 8.18
N ARG A 205 7.92 2.68 8.97
CA ARG A 205 9.18 3.03 9.62
C ARG A 205 10.24 3.39 8.59
N GLU A 206 10.52 2.52 7.63
CA GLU A 206 11.62 2.75 6.67
C GLU A 206 11.28 3.81 5.62
N ALA A 207 10.04 3.83 5.14
CA ALA A 207 9.62 4.68 4.03
C ALA A 207 9.25 6.12 4.44
N PHE A 208 8.76 6.30 5.68
CA PHE A 208 8.18 7.57 6.13
C PHE A 208 8.74 8.09 7.45
N SER A 209 9.64 7.38 8.13
CA SER A 209 10.41 8.03 9.20
C SER A 209 11.36 9.04 8.58
N ASP A 210 11.38 10.26 9.10
CA ASP A 210 12.38 11.24 8.72
C ASP A 210 13.76 10.67 9.15
N ASN A 211 14.49 10.04 8.22
CA ASN A 211 15.91 9.74 8.40
C ASN A 211 16.68 11.06 8.45
N SER A 212 16.66 11.68 9.65
CA SER A 212 17.35 12.93 10.00
C SER A 212 18.71 12.66 10.61
#